data_AF-A0AAE4FHI1-F1
#
_entry.id   AF-A0AAE4FHI1-F1
#
_cell.length_a   1.000
_cell.length_b   1.000
_cell.length_c   1.000
_cell.angle_alpha   90.00
_cell.angle_beta   90.00
_cell.angle_gamma   90.00
#
_symmetry.space_group_name_H-M   'P 1'
#
loop_
_entity.id
_entity.type
_entity.pdbx_description
1 polymer ?
#
loop_
_entity_poly.entity_id
_entity_poly.type
_entity_poly.pdbx_seq_one_letter_code
_entity_poly.pdbx_strand_id
1 'polypeptide(L)'
;MDISLSDYSYNRLATLAKGFETPEQVINRLIDAFESDQNKRPELFFNPVNEDEFKQALIDSKQVKVEMFKGDGSCEIGTWNARSISADSSLRANIWSGYLRGWKEKGIVRAVFTVQNDPEHIGSVIESAKWHDYEISRLESGSIVVEREGHPVTIVKPFLRKVAEDLKVDLNNANGNQMNTRQLGGAIIKKLKA
;
A
#
# COMPACT_ATOMS: atom_id res chain seq x y z
N MET A 1 -23.89 19.29 -36.87
CA MET A 1 -23.41 20.46 -36.11
C MET A 1 -22.16 20.92 -36.81
N ASP A 2 -22.14 22.15 -37.33
CA ASP A 2 -20.96 22.69 -38.01
C ASP A 2 -20.01 23.27 -36.97
N ILE A 3 -18.77 22.79 -36.98
CA ILE A 3 -17.71 23.28 -36.09
C ILE A 3 -16.92 24.31 -36.90
N SER A 4 -17.03 25.58 -36.53
CA SER A 4 -16.21 26.65 -37.09
C SER A 4 -15.03 26.94 -36.16
N LEU A 5 -13.86 27.21 -36.74
CA LEU A 5 -12.64 27.53 -36.00
C LEU A 5 -12.42 29.04 -36.01
N SER A 6 -12.06 29.59 -34.85
CA SER A 6 -11.52 30.96 -34.80
C SER A 6 -10.12 30.99 -35.41
N ASP A 7 -9.70 32.17 -35.89
CA ASP A 7 -8.33 32.38 -36.38
C ASP A 7 -7.27 31.99 -35.32
N TYR A 8 -7.57 32.23 -34.04
CA TYR A 8 -6.70 31.82 -32.94
C TYR A 8 -6.54 30.30 -32.87
N SER A 9 -7.64 29.55 -32.89
CA SER A 9 -7.61 28.08 -32.86
C SER A 9 -6.95 27.50 -34.10
N TYR A 10 -7.23 28.08 -35.27
CA TYR A 10 -6.62 27.68 -36.54
C TYR A 10 -5.10 27.89 -36.52
N ASN A 11 -4.64 29.07 -36.09
CA ASN A 11 -3.21 29.37 -35.98
C ASN A 11 -2.51 28.43 -35.00
N ARG A 12 -3.15 28.08 -33.87
CA ARG A 12 -2.60 27.07 -32.96
C ARG A 12 -2.48 25.70 -33.62
N LEU A 13 -3.47 25.25 -34.38
CA LEU A 13 -3.38 24.00 -35.14
C LEU A 13 -2.24 24.05 -36.18
N ALA A 14 -2.08 25.18 -36.87
CA ALA A 14 -1.01 25.36 -37.85
C ALA A 14 0.38 25.23 -37.22
N THR A 15 0.59 25.71 -35.98
CA THR A 15 1.88 25.54 -35.27
C THR A 15 2.22 24.09 -34.93
N LEU A 16 1.23 23.18 -34.93
CA LEU A 16 1.40 21.76 -34.62
C LEU A 16 1.66 20.91 -35.88
N ALA A 17 1.59 21.51 -37.08
CA ALA A 17 1.85 20.85 -38.34
C ALA A 17 3.34 20.44 -38.46
N LYS A 18 3.59 19.24 -38.96
CA LYS A 18 4.95 18.73 -39.21
C LYS A 18 5.18 18.63 -40.71
N GLY A 19 6.11 19.42 -41.24
CA GLY A 19 6.40 19.43 -42.68
C GLY A 19 5.25 20.04 -43.48
N PHE A 20 4.70 19.27 -44.43
CA PHE A 20 3.68 19.72 -45.39
C PHE A 20 2.28 19.16 -45.09
N GLU A 21 1.98 18.88 -43.83
CA GLU A 21 0.65 18.39 -43.44
C GLU A 21 -0.46 19.41 -43.79
N THR A 22 -1.55 18.93 -44.39
CA THR A 22 -2.78 19.72 -44.55
C THR A 22 -3.48 19.90 -43.19
N PRO A 23 -4.34 20.92 -43.02
CA PRO A 23 -5.10 21.09 -41.78
C PRO A 23 -5.87 19.84 -41.35
N GLU A 24 -6.47 19.13 -42.30
CA GLU A 24 -7.19 17.88 -42.05
C GLU A 24 -6.25 16.76 -41.56
N GLN A 25 -5.06 16.62 -42.14
CA GLN A 25 -4.06 15.65 -41.70
C GLN A 25 -3.56 15.94 -40.28
N VAL A 26 -3.35 17.22 -39.94
CA VAL A 26 -2.99 17.63 -38.58
C VAL A 26 -4.10 17.27 -37.60
N ILE A 27 -5.35 17.60 -37.94
CA ILE A 27 -6.52 17.30 -37.11
C ILE A 27 -6.66 15.79 -36.89
N ASN A 28 -6.67 15.00 -37.97
CA ASN A 28 -6.81 13.54 -37.87
C ASN A 28 -5.65 12.92 -37.10
N ARG A 29 -4.40 13.34 -37.32
CA ARG A 29 -3.26 12.86 -36.52
C ARG A 29 -3.40 13.18 -35.03
N LEU A 30 -3.89 14.38 -34.69
CA LEU A 30 -4.11 14.76 -33.29
C LEU A 30 -5.27 13.97 -32.68
N ILE A 31 -6.33 13.72 -33.44
CA ILE A 31 -7.45 12.83 -33.04
C ILE A 31 -6.91 11.41 -32.84
N ASP A 32 -6.22 10.83 -33.82
CA ASP A 32 -5.65 9.49 -33.76
C ASP A 32 -4.67 9.35 -32.59
N ALA A 33 -3.84 10.36 -32.33
CA ALA A 33 -2.93 10.38 -31.19
C ALA A 33 -3.70 10.43 -29.86
N PHE A 34 -4.75 11.24 -29.77
CA PHE A 34 -5.60 11.33 -28.59
C PHE A 34 -6.43 10.06 -28.36
N GLU A 35 -7.00 9.48 -29.42
CA GLU A 35 -7.74 8.21 -29.38
C GLU A 35 -6.82 7.02 -29.05
N SER A 36 -5.59 7.04 -29.56
CA SER A 36 -4.54 6.09 -29.20
C SER A 36 -4.17 6.21 -27.72
N ASP A 37 -4.04 7.43 -27.19
CA ASP A 37 -3.78 7.68 -25.77
C ASP A 37 -4.98 7.27 -24.89
N GLN A 38 -6.22 7.44 -25.37
CA GLN A 38 -7.42 6.91 -24.72
C GLN A 38 -7.53 5.37 -24.75
N ASN A 39 -6.80 4.69 -25.63
CA ASN A 39 -6.69 3.23 -25.68
C ASN A 39 -5.49 2.71 -24.88
N LYS A 40 -4.62 3.59 -24.36
CA LYS A 40 -3.50 3.21 -23.51
C LYS A 40 -4.03 2.83 -22.13
N ARG A 41 -3.69 1.62 -21.67
CA ARG A 41 -4.04 1.20 -20.30
C ARG A 41 -3.41 2.15 -19.28
N PRO A 42 -4.06 2.34 -18.11
CA PRO A 42 -3.53 3.16 -17.04
C PRO A 42 -2.14 2.69 -16.64
N GLU A 43 -1.26 3.64 -16.33
CA GLU A 43 0.04 3.32 -15.77
C GLU A 43 -0.12 2.82 -14.34
N LEU A 44 0.50 1.67 -14.01
CA LEU A 44 0.42 1.07 -12.69
C LEU A 44 1.71 1.31 -11.92
N PHE A 45 1.57 1.79 -10.69
CA PHE A 45 2.67 1.94 -9.74
C PHE A 45 2.36 1.14 -8.48
N PHE A 46 3.37 0.47 -7.96
CA PHE A 46 3.27 -0.34 -6.75
C PHE A 46 4.12 0.26 -5.64
N ASN A 47 3.66 0.14 -4.41
CA ASN A 47 4.44 0.43 -3.21
C ASN A 47 4.25 -0.74 -2.22
N PRO A 48 5.29 -1.58 -2.02
CA PRO A 48 6.66 -1.43 -2.54
C PRO A 48 6.79 -1.52 -4.07
N VAL A 49 7.84 -0.90 -4.63
CA VAL A 49 8.02 -0.70 -6.10
C VAL A 49 8.26 -2.00 -6.85
N ASN A 50 8.95 -2.96 -6.22
CA ASN A 50 9.13 -4.27 -6.79
C ASN A 50 7.79 -5.03 -6.75
N GLU A 51 7.34 -5.49 -7.91
CA GLU A 51 6.02 -6.12 -8.05
C GLU A 51 5.91 -7.48 -7.33
N ASP A 52 7.01 -8.25 -7.26
CA ASP A 52 7.02 -9.52 -6.53
C ASP A 52 7.00 -9.28 -5.02
N GLU A 53 7.76 -8.29 -4.54
CA GLU A 53 7.71 -7.86 -3.14
C GLU A 53 6.33 -7.28 -2.79
N PHE A 54 5.73 -6.50 -3.69
CA PHE A 54 4.38 -5.99 -3.54
C PHE A 54 3.38 -7.13 -3.45
N LYS A 55 3.49 -8.14 -4.32
CA LYS A 55 2.60 -9.30 -4.31
C LYS A 55 2.75 -10.11 -3.02
N GLN A 56 3.97 -10.28 -2.51
CA GLN A 56 4.19 -10.92 -1.21
C GLN A 56 3.54 -10.12 -0.08
N ALA A 57 3.82 -8.82 0.01
CA ALA A 57 3.23 -7.94 1.02
C ALA A 57 1.69 -7.85 0.90
N LEU A 58 1.15 -7.94 -0.31
CA LEU A 58 -0.28 -7.99 -0.58
C LEU A 58 -0.91 -9.30 -0.09
N ILE A 59 -0.21 -10.43 -0.27
CA ILE A 59 -0.69 -11.73 0.21
C ILE A 59 -0.82 -11.72 1.73
N ASP A 60 0.10 -11.04 2.43
CA ASP A 60 0.12 -10.95 3.90
C ASP A 60 -0.92 -9.96 4.44
N SER A 61 -0.98 -8.75 3.86
CA SER A 61 -1.86 -7.66 4.34
C SER A 61 -3.32 -7.78 3.88
N LYS A 62 -3.55 -8.34 2.69
CA LYS A 62 -4.84 -8.38 1.97
C LYS A 62 -5.54 -7.03 1.75
N GLN A 63 -4.91 -5.90 2.09
CA GLN A 63 -5.47 -4.56 1.91
C GLN A 63 -4.50 -3.63 1.19
N VAL A 64 -5.05 -2.86 0.24
CA VAL A 64 -4.29 -1.93 -0.58
C VAL A 64 -5.04 -0.62 -0.68
N LYS A 65 -4.36 0.50 -0.40
CA LYS A 65 -4.82 1.83 -0.80
C LYS A 65 -4.58 1.99 -2.30
N VAL A 66 -5.61 2.39 -3.03
CA VAL A 66 -5.54 2.64 -4.46
C VAL A 66 -5.82 4.12 -4.71
N GLU A 67 -4.91 4.79 -5.40
CA GLU A 67 -5.03 6.19 -5.82
C GLU A 67 -5.11 6.22 -7.34
N MET A 68 -6.26 6.62 -7.87
CA MET A 68 -6.57 6.64 -9.30
C MET A 68 -6.56 8.08 -9.80
N PHE A 69 -5.69 8.38 -10.75
CA PHE A 69 -5.57 9.67 -11.39
C PHE A 69 -6.28 9.62 -12.73
N LYS A 70 -7.14 10.61 -12.98
CA LYS A 70 -7.90 10.75 -14.22
C LYS A 70 -7.25 11.74 -15.18
N GLY A 71 -7.63 11.65 -16.45
CA GLY A 71 -7.13 12.54 -17.50
C GLY A 71 -7.50 14.02 -17.31
N ASP A 72 -8.55 14.30 -16.53
CA ASP A 72 -8.96 15.67 -16.15
C ASP A 72 -8.13 16.25 -14.98
N GLY A 73 -7.16 15.49 -14.45
CA GLY A 73 -6.31 15.88 -13.32
C GLY A 73 -6.89 15.55 -11.95
N SER A 74 -8.11 15.02 -11.87
CA SER A 74 -8.69 14.59 -10.59
C SER A 74 -8.07 13.30 -10.06
N CYS A 75 -8.11 13.13 -8.73
CA CYS A 75 -7.62 11.95 -8.03
C CYS A 75 -8.72 11.36 -7.14
N GLU A 76 -8.99 10.06 -7.31
CA GLU A 76 -9.90 9.29 -6.48
C GLU A 76 -9.10 8.28 -5.64
N ILE A 77 -9.38 8.24 -4.33
CA ILE A 77 -8.73 7.33 -3.39
C ILE A 77 -9.75 6.28 -2.94
N GLY A 78 -9.35 5.02 -2.92
CA GLY A 78 -10.15 3.95 -2.34
C GLY A 78 -9.30 2.82 -1.78
N THR A 79 -9.97 1.78 -1.28
CA THR A 79 -9.34 0.60 -0.69
C THR A 79 -9.73 -0.64 -1.49
N TRP A 80 -8.73 -1.45 -1.85
CA TRP A 80 -8.90 -2.76 -2.46
C TRP A 80 -8.61 -3.86 -1.45
N ASN A 81 -9.62 -4.71 -1.20
CA ASN A 81 -9.49 -5.89 -0.35
C ASN A 81 -9.16 -7.11 -1.24
N ALA A 82 -7.89 -7.51 -1.27
CA ALA A 82 -7.34 -8.47 -2.21
C ALA A 82 -7.47 -9.93 -1.74
N ARG A 83 -8.65 -10.34 -1.26
CA ARG A 83 -8.87 -11.69 -0.70
C ARG A 83 -8.60 -12.82 -1.70
N SER A 84 -8.79 -12.56 -2.99
CA SER A 84 -8.63 -13.53 -4.06
C SER A 84 -7.18 -13.68 -4.55
N ILE A 85 -6.23 -12.86 -4.07
CA ILE A 85 -4.83 -12.94 -4.48
C ILE A 85 -4.13 -14.04 -3.69
N SER A 86 -3.59 -15.02 -4.42
CA SER A 86 -2.72 -16.08 -3.96
C SER A 86 -1.34 -16.01 -4.65
N ALA A 87 -0.38 -16.82 -4.17
CA ALA A 87 0.95 -16.92 -4.75
C ALA A 87 0.94 -17.25 -6.25
N ASP A 88 0.01 -18.09 -6.70
CA ASP A 88 -0.09 -18.51 -8.11
C ASP A 88 -0.92 -17.57 -8.98
N SER A 89 -1.67 -16.65 -8.37
CA SER A 89 -2.56 -15.74 -9.10
C SER A 89 -1.80 -14.61 -9.82
N SER A 90 -2.31 -14.18 -10.97
CA SER A 90 -1.74 -13.00 -11.66
C SER A 90 -2.25 -11.71 -11.00
N LEU A 91 -1.33 -10.91 -10.46
CA LEU A 91 -1.64 -9.62 -9.84
C LEU A 91 -2.33 -8.68 -10.84
N ARG A 92 -1.70 -8.47 -12.00
CA ARG A 92 -2.24 -7.59 -13.05
C ARG A 92 -3.59 -8.06 -13.58
N ALA A 93 -3.80 -9.37 -13.79
CA ALA A 93 -5.08 -9.86 -14.27
C ALA A 93 -6.22 -9.57 -13.27
N ASN A 94 -5.96 -9.68 -11.96
CA ASN A 94 -6.92 -9.32 -10.92
C ASN A 94 -7.18 -7.81 -10.85
N ILE A 95 -6.15 -6.99 -11.03
CA ILE A 95 -6.31 -5.53 -11.08
C ILE A 95 -7.22 -5.13 -12.26
N TRP A 96 -6.95 -5.67 -13.46
CA TRP A 96 -7.69 -5.31 -14.67
C TRP A 96 -9.11 -5.85 -14.71
N SER A 97 -9.32 -7.09 -14.27
CA SER A 97 -10.65 -7.71 -14.22
C SER A 97 -11.45 -7.28 -12.99
N GLY A 98 -10.81 -6.70 -11.98
CA GLY A 98 -11.41 -6.25 -10.73
C GLY A 98 -11.42 -4.73 -10.58
N TYR A 99 -10.49 -4.19 -9.79
CA TYR A 99 -10.56 -2.80 -9.31
C TYR A 99 -10.54 -1.76 -10.44
N LEU A 100 -9.71 -1.98 -11.46
CA LEU A 100 -9.63 -1.14 -12.65
C LEU A 100 -10.54 -1.61 -13.78
N ARG A 101 -11.56 -2.42 -13.50
CA ARG A 101 -12.58 -2.76 -14.51
C ARG A 101 -13.28 -1.47 -14.97
N GLY A 102 -13.43 -1.33 -16.28
CA GLY A 102 -14.04 -0.15 -16.89
C GLY A 102 -13.23 1.13 -16.68
N TRP A 103 -11.90 1.02 -16.61
CA TRP A 103 -11.01 2.17 -16.38
C TRP A 103 -11.14 3.24 -17.46
N LYS A 104 -11.49 2.84 -18.70
CA LYS A 104 -11.63 3.75 -19.84
C LYS A 104 -12.83 4.67 -19.66
N GLU A 105 -13.99 4.10 -19.30
CA GLU A 105 -15.22 4.84 -19.01
C GLU A 105 -15.07 5.73 -17.77
N LYS A 106 -14.22 5.29 -16.82
CA LYS A 106 -13.86 6.07 -15.62
C LYS A 106 -12.80 7.14 -15.88
N GLY A 107 -12.22 7.21 -17.08
CA GLY A 107 -11.19 8.18 -17.46
C GLY A 107 -9.88 8.04 -16.70
N ILE A 108 -9.57 6.85 -16.17
CA ILE A 108 -8.37 6.60 -15.36
C ILE A 108 -7.16 6.50 -16.31
N VAL A 109 -6.11 7.27 -16.02
CA VAL A 109 -4.85 7.26 -16.78
C VAL A 109 -3.67 6.72 -15.98
N ARG A 110 -3.78 6.71 -14.64
CA ARG A 110 -2.75 6.15 -13.74
C ARG A 110 -3.39 5.64 -12.45
N ALA A 111 -2.83 4.56 -11.90
CA ALA A 111 -3.22 4.03 -10.61
C ALA A 111 -1.99 3.66 -9.77
N VAL A 112 -1.98 4.11 -8.51
CA VAL A 112 -0.94 3.79 -7.53
C VAL A 112 -1.53 2.86 -6.48
N PHE A 113 -0.88 1.73 -6.24
CA PHE A 113 -1.27 0.71 -5.29
C PHE A 113 -0.27 0.68 -4.15
N THR A 114 -0.72 1.02 -2.95
CA THR A 114 0.11 0.99 -1.74
C THR A 114 -0.44 -0.06 -0.80
N VAL A 115 0.36 -1.07 -0.48
CA VAL A 115 -0.01 -2.04 0.54
C VAL A 115 -0.27 -1.30 1.85
N GLN A 116 -1.49 -1.44 2.36
CA GLN A 116 -1.81 -0.98 3.70
C GLN A 116 -1.52 -2.14 4.63
N ASN A 117 -0.39 -2.06 5.30
CA ASN A 117 -0.25 -2.78 6.56
C ASN A 117 -1.24 -2.13 7.50
N ASP A 118 -2.35 -2.80 7.74
CA ASP A 118 -3.31 -2.41 8.76
C ASP A 118 -2.56 -2.24 10.09
N PRO A 119 -2.46 -1.01 10.64
CA PRO A 119 -1.89 -0.82 11.97
C PRO A 119 -2.67 -1.59 13.04
N GLU A 120 -3.94 -1.97 12.77
CA GLU A 120 -4.76 -2.78 13.66
C GLU A 120 -4.50 -4.29 13.54
N HIS A 121 -3.76 -4.74 12.51
CA HIS A 121 -3.19 -6.09 12.45
C HIS A 121 -1.71 -6.10 12.88
N ILE A 122 -1.45 -5.50 14.03
CA ILE A 122 -0.52 -6.10 14.99
C ILE A 122 -1.12 -7.51 15.27
N GLY A 123 -0.77 -8.50 14.45
CA GLY A 123 -1.53 -9.75 14.26
C GLY A 123 -2.09 -10.37 15.55
N SER A 124 -3.28 -10.97 15.45
CA SER A 124 -4.09 -11.49 16.58
C SER A 124 -3.32 -11.64 17.89
N VAL A 125 -3.58 -10.73 18.83
CA VAL A 125 -2.99 -10.77 20.16
C VAL A 125 -3.42 -12.06 20.83
N ILE A 126 -2.49 -12.99 21.00
CA ILE A 126 -2.74 -14.26 21.70
C ILE A 126 -2.70 -14.08 23.21
N GLU A 127 -1.90 -13.11 23.70
CA GLU A 127 -1.85 -12.76 25.11
C GLU A 127 -1.33 -11.33 25.31
N SER A 128 -1.97 -10.57 26.21
CA SER A 128 -1.44 -9.29 26.71
C SER A 128 -1.39 -9.24 28.22
N ALA A 129 -0.51 -8.39 28.76
CA ALA A 129 -0.42 -8.06 30.18
C ALA A 129 -0.11 -6.57 30.36
N LYS A 130 -0.73 -5.95 31.37
CA LYS A 130 -0.50 -4.56 31.72
C LYS A 130 0.57 -4.43 32.80
N TRP A 131 1.46 -3.45 32.63
CA TRP A 131 2.47 -3.06 33.61
C TRP A 131 2.52 -1.53 33.67
N HIS A 132 2.01 -0.96 34.75
CA HIS A 132 1.81 0.49 34.89
C HIS A 132 0.99 1.08 33.73
N ASP A 133 1.53 2.09 33.06
CA ASP A 133 0.99 2.78 31.89
C ASP A 133 1.29 2.06 30.57
N TYR A 134 1.91 0.87 30.62
CA TYR A 134 2.25 0.07 29.46
C TYR A 134 1.36 -1.17 29.32
N GLU A 135 1.05 -1.49 28.08
CA GLU A 135 0.45 -2.77 27.66
C GLU A 135 1.47 -3.55 26.82
N ILE A 136 1.76 -4.77 27.25
CA ILE A 136 2.71 -5.68 26.58
C ILE A 136 1.90 -6.82 25.96
N SER A 137 1.95 -6.91 24.64
CA SER A 137 1.14 -7.84 23.85
C SER A 137 2.03 -8.78 23.04
N ARG A 138 1.71 -10.08 23.06
CA ARG A 138 2.28 -11.09 22.19
C ARG A 138 1.30 -11.43 21.08
N LEU A 139 1.82 -11.48 19.87
CA LEU A 139 1.07 -11.79 18.66
C LEU A 139 1.16 -13.27 18.33
N GLU A 140 0.24 -13.77 17.52
CA GLU A 140 0.29 -15.14 16.99
C GLU A 140 1.64 -15.46 16.31
N SER A 141 2.26 -14.47 15.66
CA SER A 141 3.61 -14.60 15.07
C SER A 141 4.75 -14.74 16.09
N GLY A 142 4.45 -14.66 17.39
CA GLY A 142 5.42 -14.62 18.49
C GLY A 142 6.12 -13.28 18.67
N SER A 143 5.78 -12.27 17.88
CA SER A 143 6.29 -10.90 18.04
C SER A 143 5.72 -10.23 19.29
N ILE A 144 6.46 -9.28 19.85
CA ILE A 144 6.06 -8.53 21.05
C ILE A 144 5.86 -7.08 20.67
N VAL A 145 4.69 -6.54 21.01
CA VAL A 145 4.35 -5.14 20.88
C VAL A 145 4.14 -4.55 22.26
N VAL A 146 4.57 -3.31 22.42
CA VAL A 146 4.41 -2.56 23.65
C VAL A 146 3.75 -1.25 23.29
N GLU A 147 2.70 -0.90 24.02
CA GLU A 147 2.02 0.38 23.93
C GLU A 147 2.08 1.10 25.27
N ARG A 148 2.13 2.42 25.24
CA ARG A 148 2.05 3.29 26.41
C ARG A 148 0.90 4.26 26.21
N GLU A 149 -0.12 4.19 27.07
CA GLU A 149 -1.32 5.04 26.94
C GLU A 149 -1.90 5.03 25.50
N GLY A 150 -1.95 3.85 24.86
CA GLY A 150 -2.45 3.67 23.50
C GLY A 150 -1.49 4.09 22.38
N HIS A 151 -0.25 4.48 22.69
CA HIS A 151 0.76 4.84 21.71
C HIS A 151 1.85 3.76 21.60
N PRO A 152 2.22 3.31 20.38
CA PRO A 152 3.21 2.24 20.21
C PRO A 152 4.61 2.69 20.63
N VAL A 153 5.29 1.85 21.38
CA VAL A 153 6.69 2.01 21.77
C VAL A 153 7.58 1.38 20.70
N THR A 154 8.33 2.21 19.96
CA THR A 154 9.15 1.77 18.82
C THR A 154 10.42 1.02 19.23
N ILE A 155 10.96 1.27 20.42
CA ILE A 155 12.19 0.63 20.93
C ILE A 155 11.84 -0.29 22.11
N VAL A 156 11.48 -1.53 21.79
CA VAL A 156 10.88 -2.47 22.76
C VAL A 156 11.90 -3.14 23.70
N LYS A 157 13.07 -3.56 23.19
CA LYS A 157 14.00 -4.44 23.95
C LYS A 157 14.58 -3.80 25.23
N PRO A 158 15.05 -2.54 25.24
CA PRO A 158 15.55 -1.88 26.46
C PRO A 158 14.45 -1.71 27.52
N PHE A 159 13.21 -1.41 27.08
CA PHE A 159 12.05 -1.34 27.96
C PHE A 159 11.76 -2.70 28.62
N LEU A 160 11.68 -3.77 27.84
CA LEU A 160 11.43 -5.11 28.39
C LEU A 160 12.51 -5.55 29.38
N ARG A 161 13.78 -5.14 29.20
CA ARG A 161 14.84 -5.44 30.18
C ARG A 161 14.58 -4.77 31.51
N LYS A 162 14.20 -3.49 31.51
CA LYS A 162 13.86 -2.76 32.74
C LYS A 162 12.69 -3.43 33.47
N VAL A 163 11.65 -3.80 32.73
CA VAL A 163 10.50 -4.51 33.29
C VAL A 163 10.90 -5.88 33.85
N ALA A 164 11.77 -6.61 33.15
CA ALA A 164 12.28 -7.90 33.63
C ALA A 164 13.09 -7.76 34.92
N GLU A 165 13.95 -6.74 35.04
CA GLU A 165 14.70 -6.43 36.26
C GLU A 165 13.74 -6.12 37.43
N ASP A 166 12.74 -5.26 37.21
CA ASP A 166 11.75 -4.89 38.22
C ASP A 166 10.91 -6.11 38.68
N LEU A 167 10.57 -7.01 37.75
CA LEU A 167 9.80 -8.23 38.03
C LEU A 167 10.67 -9.42 38.45
N LYS A 168 12.00 -9.24 38.56
CA LYS A 168 12.98 -10.29 38.85
C LYS A 168 12.89 -11.50 37.90
N VAL A 169 12.67 -11.23 36.61
CA VAL A 169 12.69 -12.20 35.51
C VAL A 169 14.13 -12.29 35.00
N ASP A 170 14.62 -13.52 34.81
CA ASP A 170 15.97 -13.75 34.27
C ASP A 170 16.09 -13.20 32.83
N LEU A 171 17.20 -12.50 32.57
CA LEU A 171 17.52 -11.96 31.25
C LEU A 171 18.12 -13.01 30.31
N ASN A 172 18.54 -14.16 30.84
CA ASN A 172 19.14 -15.24 30.10
C ASN A 172 18.14 -16.39 29.91
N ASN A 173 18.26 -17.08 28.78
CA ASN A 173 17.51 -18.31 28.52
C ASN A 173 18.16 -19.51 29.22
N ALA A 174 17.51 -20.68 29.14
CA ALA A 174 18.00 -21.93 29.73
C ALA A 174 19.40 -22.36 29.24
N ASN A 175 19.85 -21.84 28.09
CA ASN A 175 21.17 -22.11 27.52
C ASN A 175 22.22 -21.06 27.94
N GLY A 176 21.90 -20.15 28.87
CA GLY A 176 22.80 -19.10 29.36
C GLY A 176 22.98 -17.89 28.44
N ASN A 177 22.25 -17.81 27.32
CA ASN A 177 22.33 -16.69 26.39
C ASN A 177 21.26 -15.63 26.67
N GLN A 178 21.55 -14.35 26.40
CA GLN A 178 20.55 -13.29 26.56
C GLN A 178 19.30 -13.56 25.74
N MET A 179 18.14 -13.39 26.36
CA MET A 179 16.85 -13.50 25.69
C MET A 179 16.70 -12.44 24.59
N ASN A 180 16.15 -12.86 23.45
CA ASN A 180 15.67 -11.91 22.45
C ASN A 180 14.32 -11.31 22.88
N THR A 181 13.86 -10.29 22.16
CA THR A 181 12.62 -9.56 22.48
C THR A 181 11.41 -10.49 22.65
N ARG A 182 11.30 -11.53 21.80
CA ARG A 182 10.17 -12.49 21.81
C ARG A 182 10.17 -13.38 23.06
N GLN A 183 11.35 -13.88 23.43
CA GLN A 183 11.54 -14.71 24.63
C GLN A 183 11.31 -13.89 25.90
N LEU A 184 11.89 -12.70 25.97
CA LEU A 184 11.81 -11.82 27.13
C LEU A 184 10.38 -11.31 27.37
N GLY A 185 9.70 -10.82 26.33
CA GLY A 185 8.30 -10.38 26.44
C GLY A 185 7.38 -11.52 26.86
N GLY A 186 7.64 -12.74 26.36
CA GLY A 186 6.97 -13.96 26.82
C GLY A 186 7.08 -14.24 28.31
N ALA A 187 8.31 -14.21 28.81
CA ALA A 187 8.59 -14.46 30.22
C ALA A 187 7.92 -13.41 31.12
N ILE A 188 7.91 -12.14 30.68
CA ILE A 188 7.25 -11.03 31.38
C ILE A 188 5.73 -11.22 31.40
N ILE A 189 5.10 -11.48 30.25
CA ILE A 189 3.64 -11.69 30.17
C ILE A 189 3.23 -12.86 31.07
N LYS A 190 3.97 -13.97 31.03
CA LYS A 190 3.72 -15.13 31.90
C LYS A 190 3.85 -14.76 33.38
N LYS A 191 4.83 -13.94 33.74
CA LYS A 191 5.05 -13.51 35.14
C LYS A 191 3.97 -12.55 35.64
N LEU A 192 3.44 -11.69 34.78
CA LEU A 192 2.38 -10.73 35.13
C LEU A 192 0.98 -11.38 35.22
N LYS A 193 0.77 -12.49 34.52
CA LYS A 193 -0.48 -13.25 34.55
C LYS A 193 -0.54 -14.34 35.63
N ALA A 194 0.60 -14.68 36.24
CA ALA A 194 0.72 -15.69 37.29
C ALA A 194 0.46 -15.09 38.66
#